data_AF-A0AAU8PHK1-F1
#
_entry.id   AF-A0AAU8PHK1-F1
#
_cell.length_a   1.000
_cell.length_b   1.000
_cell.length_c   1.000
_cell.angle_alpha   90.00
_cell.angle_beta   90.00
_cell.angle_gamma   90.00
#
_symmetry.space_group_name_H-M   'P 1'
#
loop_
_entity.id
_entity.type
_entity.pdbx_description
1 polymer ?
#
loop_
_entity_poly.entity_id
_entity_poly.type
_entity_poly.pdbx_seq_one_letter_code
_entity_poly.pdbx_strand_id
1 'polypeptide(L)'
;MIKRERAQVAVVGGGATGVGVLRDLAMRGVDVVLVEQFDLGHGTSSRFHGLLHSGARYAVKDMDAAVECIRENEILKQIAPACVEDTGGLFVHLDGEDPDYVGRWVSACRAAGIDVQEVDVQDLRARYPGLSPRVRRAFRVPDGAVDGFRLLRANVRSARRHGARVFTYHRVTGVHIADGRVTGVELTNTLTGEKSHLECQVLVNAAGPWAGKVAELAGLKVSVLHDKGTLAVFNHRFVNQVINRLRPPGDGDIFVPHNTVTILGTTSQEVAGPAFARPAAEEVQQLLATGEEVFPGLRRYRLIRAFAGVRPLYRSGTAQAGREVSRNFVLLDHREDGLNGMVSIVGGKLTTYRLMAEKTADLVCSLLCINSPCRTAQEPLTEPIPPADLNRGRRLFGFPAAVKAAERWGSEFKDILQKAGADPSKAELICECELVSRAEIEHAAGCADTFTLCDIRRKTRMGMGTCQGAFCAFRTLGVAAEHNTCVLENNLHYLREFLQSRWEGIRPVLWGQQLRETQLAQAIYGTIFNLERMCRS
;
A
#
# COMPACT_ATOMS: atom_id res chain seq x y z
N MET A 1 30.34 -11.45 4.97
CA MET A 1 31.19 -10.28 5.31
C MET A 1 30.67 -9.07 4.53
N ILE A 2 29.64 -8.41 5.05
CA ILE A 2 29.21 -7.13 4.50
C ILE A 2 30.08 -6.03 5.14
N LYS A 3 30.79 -5.31 4.26
CA LYS A 3 31.66 -4.16 4.53
C LYS A 3 30.84 -3.05 5.21
N ARG A 4 31.48 -2.22 6.04
CA ARG A 4 30.90 -0.98 6.59
C ARG A 4 30.24 -0.19 5.45
N GLU A 5 28.91 -0.09 5.48
CA GLU A 5 28.16 0.77 4.56
C GLU A 5 28.15 2.19 5.13
N ARG A 6 28.16 3.19 4.25
CA ARG A 6 28.09 4.61 4.64
C ARG A 6 27.11 5.35 3.74
N ALA A 7 26.38 6.30 4.31
CA ALA A 7 25.52 7.24 3.60
C ALA A 7 25.53 8.61 4.31
N GLN A 8 25.01 9.66 3.66
CA GLN A 8 24.68 10.89 4.38
C GLN A 8 23.43 10.69 5.24
N VAL A 9 22.42 10.03 4.67
CA VAL A 9 21.11 9.82 5.31
C VAL A 9 20.71 8.35 5.32
N ALA A 10 20.25 7.87 6.46
CA ALA A 10 19.55 6.60 6.59
C ALA A 10 18.05 6.85 6.80
N VAL A 11 17.20 6.27 5.96
CA VAL A 11 15.73 6.31 6.09
C VAL A 11 15.23 4.97 6.60
N VAL A 12 14.55 4.96 7.74
CA VAL A 12 14.01 3.74 8.36
C VAL A 12 12.54 3.57 8.02
N GLY A 13 12.23 2.50 7.28
CA GLY A 13 10.86 2.11 6.92
C GLY A 13 10.57 2.21 5.42
N GLY A 14 10.30 1.08 4.78
CA GLY A 14 9.94 0.92 3.36
C GLY A 14 8.44 1.07 3.07
N GLY A 15 7.74 1.88 3.86
CA GLY A 15 6.37 2.31 3.59
C GLY A 15 6.30 3.55 2.68
N ALA A 16 5.09 4.04 2.41
CA ALA A 16 4.85 5.18 1.51
C ALA A 16 5.65 6.42 1.91
N THR A 17 5.66 6.74 3.20
CA THR A 17 6.44 7.87 3.74
C THR A 17 7.93 7.71 3.45
N GLY A 18 8.52 6.57 3.84
CA GLY A 18 9.96 6.38 3.69
C GLY A 18 10.43 6.28 2.24
N VAL A 19 9.67 5.62 1.34
CA VAL A 19 10.05 5.58 -0.09
C VAL A 19 9.87 6.95 -0.77
N GLY A 20 8.92 7.77 -0.31
CA GLY A 20 8.78 9.15 -0.75
C GLY A 20 9.99 10.00 -0.33
N VAL A 21 10.39 9.92 0.94
CA VAL A 21 11.57 10.63 1.48
C VAL A 21 12.84 10.20 0.75
N LEU A 22 13.01 8.88 0.56
CA LEU A 22 14.11 8.31 -0.21
C LEU A 22 14.19 8.92 -1.61
N ARG A 23 13.05 8.98 -2.32
CA ARG A 23 13.00 9.54 -3.67
C ARG A 23 13.39 11.02 -3.69
N ASP A 24 12.81 11.83 -2.82
CA ASP A 24 13.09 13.27 -2.82
C ASP A 24 14.56 13.57 -2.49
N LEU A 25 15.09 12.97 -1.42
CA LEU A 25 16.50 13.13 -1.03
C LEU A 25 17.45 12.73 -2.16
N ALA A 26 17.20 11.60 -2.82
CA ALA A 26 18.00 11.16 -3.95
C ALA A 26 17.94 12.15 -5.14
N MET A 27 16.75 12.66 -5.46
CA MET A 27 16.56 13.67 -6.52
C MET A 27 17.25 15.01 -6.23
N ARG A 28 17.51 15.30 -4.96
CA ARG A 28 18.27 16.46 -4.47
C ARG A 28 19.78 16.22 -4.39
N GLY A 29 20.25 15.03 -4.74
CA GLY A 29 21.67 14.65 -4.77
C GLY A 29 22.23 14.16 -3.43
N VAL A 30 21.36 13.80 -2.48
CA VAL A 30 21.77 13.26 -1.18
C VAL A 30 22.13 11.78 -1.31
N ASP A 31 23.29 11.36 -0.78
CA ASP A 31 23.60 9.94 -0.63
C ASP A 31 22.72 9.33 0.47
N VAL A 32 21.68 8.62 0.04
CA VAL A 32 20.62 8.11 0.91
C VAL A 32 20.45 6.60 0.77
N VAL A 33 20.30 5.95 1.92
CA VAL A 33 20.00 4.53 2.05
C VAL A 33 18.65 4.37 2.76
N LEU A 34 17.75 3.55 2.22
CA LEU A 34 16.56 3.09 2.93
C LEU A 34 16.77 1.70 3.51
N VAL A 35 16.38 1.48 4.77
CA VAL A 35 16.36 0.17 5.42
C VAL A 35 14.94 -0.21 5.81
N GLU A 36 14.52 -1.43 5.46
CA GLU A 36 13.20 -1.99 5.76
C GLU A 36 13.36 -3.38 6.36
N GLN A 37 12.69 -3.65 7.49
CA GLN A 37 12.83 -4.91 8.24
C GLN A 37 12.25 -6.14 7.52
N PHE A 38 11.37 -5.95 6.53
CA PHE A 38 10.83 -7.00 5.66
C PHE A 38 10.92 -6.59 4.18
N ASP A 39 9.93 -6.94 3.37
CA ASP A 39 9.77 -6.41 2.00
C ASP A 39 9.06 -5.03 2.02
N LEU A 40 9.20 -4.29 0.93
CA LEU A 40 8.54 -3.00 0.74
C LEU A 40 7.03 -3.11 0.91
N GLY A 41 6.45 -2.15 1.63
CA GLY A 41 5.02 -2.13 1.91
C GLY A 41 4.54 -3.25 2.82
N HIS A 42 5.42 -4.00 3.51
CA HIS A 42 4.99 -5.03 4.46
C HIS A 42 4.10 -4.49 5.59
N GLY A 43 4.21 -3.20 5.93
CA GLY A 43 3.41 -2.51 6.95
C GLY A 43 2.07 -1.95 6.46
N THR A 44 1.67 -0.80 7.00
CA THR A 44 0.34 -0.17 6.77
C THR A 44 0.11 0.25 5.31
N SER A 45 1.17 0.60 4.57
CA SER A 45 1.05 1.11 3.19
C SER A 45 0.52 0.09 2.17
N SER A 46 0.45 -1.20 2.51
CA SER A 46 -0.25 -2.23 1.71
C SER A 46 -1.62 -2.63 2.27
N ARG A 47 -2.04 -2.03 3.40
CA ARG A 47 -3.23 -2.41 4.15
C ARG A 47 -4.21 -1.25 4.27
N PHE A 48 -4.64 -0.77 3.10
CA PHE A 48 -5.68 0.24 2.93
C PHE A 48 -6.59 -0.15 1.76
N HIS A 49 -7.72 0.53 1.58
CA HIS A 49 -8.71 0.20 0.52
C HIS A 49 -8.25 0.53 -0.90
N GLY A 50 -7.08 1.15 -1.11
CA GLY A 50 -6.66 1.59 -2.44
C GLY A 50 -7.31 2.89 -2.90
N LEU A 51 -7.80 3.73 -1.99
CA LEU A 51 -8.45 5.01 -2.30
C LEU A 51 -7.41 6.12 -2.44
N LEU A 52 -7.44 6.81 -3.58
CA LEU A 52 -6.85 8.13 -3.76
C LEU A 52 -7.96 9.16 -3.55
N HIS A 53 -8.18 9.60 -2.30
CA HIS A 53 -9.29 10.49 -1.98
C HIS A 53 -8.99 11.94 -2.37
N SER A 54 -10.01 12.65 -2.83
CA SER A 54 -10.03 14.11 -3.04
C SER A 54 -9.94 14.91 -1.75
N GLY A 55 -10.20 14.29 -0.60
CA GLY A 55 -10.31 15.00 0.68
C GLY A 55 -11.73 15.43 1.05
N ALA A 56 -12.72 15.14 0.21
CA ALA A 56 -14.12 15.52 0.44
C ALA A 56 -14.69 14.99 1.77
N ARG A 57 -14.19 13.85 2.26
CA ARG A 57 -14.56 13.31 3.59
C ARG A 57 -14.11 14.20 4.76
N TYR A 58 -13.07 15.01 4.56
CA TYR A 58 -12.49 15.89 5.59
C TYR A 58 -13.01 17.32 5.50
N ALA A 59 -13.51 17.76 4.34
CA ALA A 59 -13.85 19.16 4.04
C ALA A 59 -14.61 19.89 5.16
N VAL A 60 -15.58 19.23 5.80
CA VAL A 60 -16.38 19.85 6.87
C VAL A 60 -15.63 19.96 8.20
N LYS A 61 -14.75 19.01 8.52
CA LYS A 61 -14.10 18.90 9.85
C LYS A 61 -12.65 19.41 9.87
N ASP A 62 -11.96 19.35 8.74
CA ASP A 62 -10.53 19.65 8.62
C ASP A 62 -10.26 20.17 7.21
N MET A 63 -10.38 21.49 7.06
CA MET A 63 -10.26 22.18 5.77
C MET A 63 -8.84 22.08 5.21
N ASP A 64 -7.82 22.21 6.06
CA ASP A 64 -6.42 22.13 5.64
C ASP A 64 -6.11 20.74 5.09
N ALA A 65 -6.56 19.68 5.78
CA ALA A 65 -6.44 18.33 5.26
C ALA A 65 -7.16 18.17 3.91
N ALA A 66 -8.35 18.76 3.74
CA ALA A 66 -9.07 18.68 2.47
C ALA A 66 -8.30 19.35 1.32
N VAL A 67 -7.75 20.55 1.55
CA VAL A 67 -6.94 21.30 0.58
C VAL A 67 -5.66 20.55 0.21
N GLU A 68 -4.95 20.01 1.21
CA GLU A 68 -3.75 19.19 0.96
C GLU A 68 -4.09 17.94 0.14
N CYS A 69 -5.21 17.27 0.46
CA CYS A 69 -5.61 16.04 -0.20
C CYS A 69 -5.98 16.25 -1.67
N ILE A 70 -6.70 17.31 -2.03
CA ILE A 70 -7.07 17.55 -3.42
C ILE A 70 -5.84 17.89 -4.27
N ARG A 71 -4.94 18.73 -3.75
CA ARG A 71 -3.68 19.07 -4.43
C ARG A 71 -2.83 17.83 -4.68
N GLU A 72 -2.62 17.01 -3.65
CA GLU A 72 -1.81 15.80 -3.78
C GLU A 72 -2.51 14.72 -4.62
N ASN A 73 -3.85 14.65 -4.61
CA ASN A 73 -4.61 13.78 -5.50
C ASN A 73 -4.30 14.08 -6.97
N GLU A 74 -4.39 15.36 -7.37
CA GLU A 74 -4.11 15.81 -8.73
C GLU A 74 -2.64 15.56 -9.12
N ILE A 75 -1.70 15.88 -8.22
CA ILE A 75 -0.28 15.61 -8.43
C ILE A 75 -0.04 14.11 -8.65
N LEU A 76 -0.62 13.23 -7.82
CA LEU A 76 -0.42 11.78 -7.96
C LEU A 76 -1.02 11.20 -9.23
N LYS A 77 -2.14 11.73 -9.71
CA LYS A 77 -2.68 11.38 -11.04
C LYS A 77 -1.71 11.74 -12.17
N GLN A 78 -0.99 12.86 -12.03
CA GLN A 78 -0.02 13.32 -13.02
C GLN A 78 1.31 12.55 -12.95
N ILE A 79 1.90 12.40 -11.76
CA ILE A 79 3.25 11.82 -11.62
C ILE A 79 3.25 10.30 -11.57
N ALA A 80 2.13 9.65 -11.26
CA ALA A 80 2.05 8.20 -11.08
C ALA A 80 0.89 7.54 -11.86
N PRO A 81 0.68 7.84 -13.16
CA PRO A 81 -0.48 7.37 -13.91
C PRO A 81 -0.57 5.84 -13.99
N ALA A 82 0.56 5.12 -14.02
CA ALA A 82 0.56 3.65 -14.01
C ALA A 82 0.17 3.02 -12.65
N CYS A 83 0.12 3.84 -11.59
CA CYS A 83 -0.28 3.42 -10.24
C CYS A 83 -1.72 3.84 -9.90
N VAL A 84 -2.29 4.79 -10.65
CA VAL A 84 -3.59 5.40 -10.37
C VAL A 84 -4.58 5.04 -11.46
N GLU A 85 -5.72 4.49 -11.05
CA GLU A 85 -6.89 4.37 -11.90
C GLU A 85 -7.83 5.54 -11.58
N ASP A 86 -7.95 6.49 -12.51
CA ASP A 86 -8.81 7.66 -12.35
C ASP A 86 -10.29 7.29 -12.52
N THR A 87 -10.81 6.64 -11.48
CA THR A 87 -12.16 6.11 -11.45
C THR A 87 -13.22 7.16 -11.11
N GLY A 88 -12.82 8.33 -10.61
CA GLY A 88 -13.76 9.26 -9.97
C GLY A 88 -14.34 8.70 -8.67
N GLY A 89 -15.04 9.56 -7.94
CA GLY A 89 -15.77 9.20 -6.73
C GLY A 89 -17.21 9.66 -6.77
N LEU A 90 -18.04 8.96 -6.01
CA LEU A 90 -19.41 9.31 -5.70
C LEU A 90 -19.59 9.34 -4.20
N PHE A 91 -20.25 10.37 -3.71
CA PHE A 91 -20.79 10.46 -2.36
C PHE A 91 -22.30 10.32 -2.43
N VAL A 92 -22.86 9.25 -1.89
CA VAL A 92 -24.30 8.94 -1.92
C VAL A 92 -24.95 9.23 -0.57
N HIS A 93 -26.00 10.04 -0.58
CA HIS A 93 -26.79 10.38 0.61
C HIS A 93 -28.05 9.52 0.66
N LEU A 94 -28.27 8.81 1.77
CA LEU A 94 -29.42 7.94 1.97
C LEU A 94 -30.59 8.71 2.63
N ASP A 95 -31.81 8.18 2.51
CA ASP A 95 -32.93 8.67 3.30
C ASP A 95 -32.77 8.37 4.80
N GLY A 96 -33.29 9.27 5.63
CA GLY A 96 -33.14 9.23 7.08
C GLY A 96 -31.81 9.79 7.61
N GLU A 97 -30.92 10.25 6.74
CA GLU A 97 -29.71 10.98 7.11
C GLU A 97 -29.94 12.50 7.16
N ASP A 98 -29.09 13.23 7.90
CA ASP A 98 -29.17 14.68 8.09
C ASP A 98 -29.05 15.42 6.73
N PRO A 99 -30.16 15.99 6.19
CA PRO A 99 -30.12 16.67 4.90
C PRO A 99 -29.29 17.97 4.96
N ASP A 100 -29.15 18.60 6.13
CA ASP A 100 -28.39 19.83 6.32
C ASP A 100 -26.87 19.58 6.25
N TYR A 101 -26.44 18.34 6.47
CA TYR A 101 -25.05 17.95 6.26
C TYR A 101 -24.63 18.11 4.80
N VAL A 102 -25.53 17.86 3.84
CA VAL A 102 -25.21 17.96 2.41
C VAL A 102 -24.82 19.39 2.02
N GLY A 103 -25.60 20.38 2.45
CA GLY A 103 -25.33 21.78 2.15
C GLY A 103 -23.98 22.24 2.70
N ARG A 104 -23.70 21.91 3.97
CA ARG A 104 -22.40 22.19 4.61
C ARG A 104 -21.24 21.50 3.88
N TRP A 105 -21.43 20.24 3.50
CA TRP A 105 -20.43 19.44 2.82
C TRP A 105 -20.09 19.97 1.42
N VAL A 106 -21.10 20.31 0.61
CA VAL A 106 -20.88 20.89 -0.73
C VAL A 106 -20.13 22.21 -0.64
N SER A 107 -20.55 23.10 0.26
CA SER A 107 -19.90 24.40 0.48
C SER A 107 -18.44 24.22 0.92
N ALA A 108 -18.19 23.31 1.87
CA ALA A 108 -16.83 23.05 2.35
C ALA A 108 -15.94 22.43 1.26
N CYS A 109 -16.46 21.50 0.45
CA CYS A 109 -15.68 20.92 -0.65
C CYS A 109 -15.28 21.98 -1.68
N ARG A 110 -16.21 22.86 -2.08
CA ARG A 110 -15.92 23.96 -3.00
C ARG A 110 -14.89 24.93 -2.42
N ALA A 111 -15.00 25.26 -1.12
CA ALA A 111 -14.02 26.09 -0.43
C ALA A 111 -12.61 25.44 -0.40
N ALA A 112 -12.53 24.12 -0.32
CA ALA A 112 -11.27 23.37 -0.40
C ALA A 112 -10.70 23.27 -1.84
N GLY A 113 -11.43 23.72 -2.86
CA GLY A 113 -11.08 23.56 -4.28
C GLY A 113 -11.42 22.20 -4.87
N ILE A 114 -12.29 21.41 -4.22
CA ILE A 114 -12.75 20.11 -4.72
C ILE A 114 -13.91 20.33 -5.68
N ASP A 115 -13.79 19.80 -6.91
CA ASP A 115 -14.90 19.77 -7.86
C ASP A 115 -16.02 18.84 -7.35
N VAL A 116 -17.21 19.40 -7.18
CA VAL A 116 -18.39 18.69 -6.66
C VAL A 116 -19.58 18.97 -7.56
N GLN A 117 -20.11 17.90 -8.15
CA GLN A 117 -21.24 17.96 -9.07
C GLN A 117 -22.33 17.00 -8.62
N GLU A 118 -23.55 17.50 -8.42
CA GLU A 118 -24.70 16.62 -8.15
C GLU A 118 -25.02 15.81 -9.41
N VAL A 119 -25.34 14.53 -9.23
CA VAL A 119 -25.66 13.60 -10.32
C VAL A 119 -27.05 13.02 -10.16
N ASP A 120 -27.70 12.70 -11.28
CA ASP A 120 -29.02 12.07 -11.26
C ASP A 120 -28.93 10.66 -10.66
N VAL A 121 -29.75 10.41 -9.64
CA VAL A 121 -29.82 9.12 -8.96
C VAL A 121 -30.40 8.03 -9.86
N GLN A 122 -31.29 8.36 -10.80
CA GLN A 122 -31.85 7.41 -11.76
C GLN A 122 -30.75 6.87 -12.67
N ASP A 123 -29.91 7.75 -13.21
CA ASP A 123 -28.74 7.38 -14.02
C ASP A 123 -27.75 6.52 -13.22
N LEU A 124 -27.52 6.87 -11.95
CA LEU A 124 -26.67 6.07 -11.08
C LEU A 124 -27.21 4.67 -10.82
N ARG A 125 -28.52 4.52 -10.61
CA ARG A 125 -29.15 3.20 -10.42
C ARG A 125 -29.13 2.36 -11.68
N ALA A 126 -29.26 2.98 -12.85
CA ALA A 126 -29.07 2.28 -14.12
C ALA A 126 -27.63 1.76 -14.27
N ARG A 127 -26.63 2.56 -13.86
CA ARG A 127 -25.20 2.16 -13.87
C ARG A 127 -24.84 1.13 -12.81
N TYR A 128 -25.47 1.21 -11.64
CA TYR A 128 -25.23 0.34 -10.49
C TYR A 128 -26.56 -0.26 -10.00
N PRO A 129 -27.06 -1.34 -10.64
CA PRO A 129 -28.35 -1.94 -10.28
C PRO A 129 -28.44 -2.45 -8.84
N GLY A 130 -27.29 -2.73 -8.20
CA GLY A 130 -27.22 -3.12 -6.79
C GLY A 130 -27.25 -1.95 -5.80
N LEU A 131 -27.25 -0.69 -6.27
CA LEU A 131 -27.27 0.49 -5.41
C LEU A 131 -28.63 0.61 -4.71
N SER A 132 -28.59 0.97 -3.42
CA SER A 132 -29.78 1.07 -2.58
C SER A 132 -30.85 2.01 -3.14
N PRO A 133 -32.14 1.62 -3.14
CA PRO A 133 -33.24 2.51 -3.50
C PRO A 133 -33.44 3.66 -2.49
N ARG A 134 -32.74 3.60 -1.35
CA ARG A 134 -32.72 4.65 -0.32
C ARG A 134 -31.83 5.84 -0.70
N VAL A 135 -30.96 5.72 -1.70
CA VAL A 135 -30.14 6.85 -2.18
C VAL A 135 -31.07 7.95 -2.70
N ARG A 136 -30.98 9.16 -2.15
CA ARG A 136 -31.82 10.31 -2.53
C ARG A 136 -31.05 11.37 -3.30
N ARG A 137 -29.77 11.54 -3.00
CA ARG A 137 -28.87 12.48 -3.66
C ARG A 137 -27.50 11.84 -3.83
N ALA A 138 -26.75 12.26 -4.84
CA ALA A 138 -25.40 11.79 -5.05
C ALA A 138 -24.53 12.87 -5.68
N PHE A 139 -23.26 12.87 -5.33
CA PHE A 139 -22.30 13.89 -5.77
C PHE A 139 -21.04 13.25 -6.30
N ARG A 140 -20.63 13.64 -7.50
CA ARG A 140 -19.34 13.29 -8.07
C ARG A 140 -18.24 14.13 -7.43
N VAL A 141 -17.11 13.49 -7.15
CA VAL A 141 -15.86 14.10 -6.68
C VAL A 141 -14.66 13.49 -7.40
N PRO A 142 -13.50 14.17 -7.46
CA PRO A 142 -12.29 13.66 -8.13
C PRO A 142 -11.52 12.61 -7.31
N ASP A 143 -12.20 11.69 -6.61
CA ASP A 143 -11.53 10.52 -6.03
C ASP A 143 -10.96 9.62 -7.14
N GLY A 144 -10.11 8.66 -6.78
CA GLY A 144 -9.64 7.62 -7.67
C GLY A 144 -9.22 6.38 -6.90
N ALA A 145 -8.75 5.37 -7.62
CA ALA A 145 -8.15 4.18 -7.04
C ALA A 145 -6.63 4.20 -7.26
N VAL A 146 -5.86 3.66 -6.32
CA VAL A 146 -4.40 3.62 -6.37
C VAL A 146 -3.89 2.25 -5.92
N ASP A 147 -3.00 1.66 -6.72
CA ASP A 147 -2.30 0.43 -6.37
C ASP A 147 -1.06 0.79 -5.53
N GLY A 148 -1.19 0.62 -4.21
CA GLY A 148 -0.12 0.94 -3.27
C GLY A 148 1.17 0.15 -3.50
N PHE A 149 1.10 -1.10 -3.95
CA PHE A 149 2.32 -1.89 -4.19
C PHE A 149 3.13 -1.32 -5.36
N ARG A 150 2.44 -0.97 -6.45
CA ARG A 150 3.06 -0.33 -7.62
C ARG A 150 3.62 1.03 -7.26
N LEU A 151 2.88 1.83 -6.50
CA LEU A 151 3.30 3.17 -6.06
C LEU A 151 4.61 3.13 -5.27
N LEU A 152 4.74 2.19 -4.32
CA LEU A 152 5.96 2.04 -3.53
C LEU A 152 7.17 1.66 -4.39
N ARG A 153 6.99 0.67 -5.27
CA ARG A 153 8.06 0.22 -6.19
C ARG A 153 8.45 1.30 -7.20
N ALA A 154 7.48 2.08 -7.70
CA ALA A 154 7.73 3.19 -8.60
C ALA A 154 8.59 4.27 -7.95
N ASN A 155 8.32 4.62 -6.68
CA ASN A 155 9.19 5.52 -5.90
C ASN A 155 10.61 4.98 -5.75
N VAL A 156 10.77 3.71 -5.35
CA VAL A 156 12.09 3.09 -5.20
C VAL A 156 12.87 3.05 -6.52
N ARG A 157 12.22 2.70 -7.63
CA ARG A 157 12.86 2.73 -8.96
C ARG A 157 13.25 4.14 -9.38
N SER A 158 12.40 5.13 -9.11
CA SER A 158 12.77 6.54 -9.31
C SER A 158 13.98 6.91 -8.47
N ALA A 159 14.03 6.56 -7.19
CA ALA A 159 15.15 6.88 -6.32
C ALA A 159 16.46 6.20 -6.76
N ARG A 160 16.40 4.92 -7.16
CA ARG A 160 17.56 4.17 -7.67
C ARG A 160 18.18 4.81 -8.92
N ARG A 161 17.37 5.43 -9.81
CA ARG A 161 17.88 6.21 -10.96
C ARG A 161 18.73 7.41 -10.54
N HIS A 162 18.56 7.90 -9.31
CA HIS A 162 19.36 8.97 -8.70
C HIS A 162 20.39 8.43 -7.69
N GLY A 163 20.75 7.15 -7.75
CA GLY A 163 21.82 6.56 -6.94
C GLY A 163 21.41 6.09 -5.54
N ALA A 164 20.11 6.17 -5.18
CA ALA A 164 19.65 5.70 -3.88
C ALA A 164 19.81 4.18 -3.70
N ARG A 165 20.15 3.76 -2.49
CA ARG A 165 20.26 2.34 -2.10
C ARG A 165 19.09 1.93 -1.20
N VAL A 166 18.68 0.66 -1.30
CA VAL A 166 17.58 0.10 -0.52
C VAL A 166 17.96 -1.29 -0.03
N PHE A 167 17.87 -1.51 1.28
CA PHE A 167 18.07 -2.79 1.93
C PHE A 167 16.77 -3.24 2.59
N THR A 168 16.06 -4.15 1.92
CA THR A 168 14.95 -4.93 2.51
C THR A 168 15.50 -6.00 3.44
N TYR A 169 14.66 -6.52 4.34
CA TYR A 169 15.04 -7.51 5.35
C TYR A 169 16.18 -7.07 6.28
N HIS A 170 16.32 -5.75 6.51
CA HIS A 170 17.30 -5.19 7.44
C HIS A 170 16.57 -4.35 8.49
N ARG A 171 16.52 -4.88 9.71
CA ARG A 171 15.89 -4.20 10.84
C ARG A 171 16.93 -3.36 11.57
N VAL A 172 16.60 -2.09 11.81
CA VAL A 172 17.36 -1.26 12.74
C VAL A 172 17.16 -1.78 14.16
N THR A 173 18.27 -2.09 14.84
CA THR A 173 18.27 -2.63 16.21
C THR A 173 18.99 -1.74 17.22
N GLY A 174 19.66 -0.69 16.76
CA GLY A 174 20.34 0.29 17.60
C GLY A 174 20.67 1.56 16.81
N VAL A 175 20.82 2.67 17.51
CA VAL A 175 21.27 3.96 16.95
C VAL A 175 22.57 4.35 17.64
N HIS A 176 23.62 4.61 16.87
CA HIS A 176 24.89 5.08 17.40
C HIS A 176 24.85 6.60 17.56
N ILE A 177 25.24 7.05 18.75
CA ILE A 177 25.27 8.46 19.13
C ILE A 177 26.65 8.77 19.69
N ALA A 178 27.28 9.83 19.18
CA ALA A 178 28.51 10.40 19.72
C ALA A 178 28.32 11.92 19.86
N ASP A 179 28.73 12.48 21.00
CA ASP A 179 28.65 13.93 21.28
C ASP A 179 27.26 14.54 21.02
N GLY A 180 26.20 13.83 21.40
CA GLY A 180 24.81 14.26 21.20
C GLY A 180 24.37 14.30 19.72
N ARG A 181 25.02 13.54 18.84
CA ARG A 181 24.70 13.44 17.41
C ARG A 181 24.65 11.99 16.94
N VAL A 182 23.70 11.68 16.05
CA VAL A 182 23.65 10.40 15.34
C VAL A 182 24.89 10.21 14.45
N THR A 183 25.51 9.03 14.51
CA THR A 183 26.67 8.64 13.68
C THR A 183 26.45 7.37 12.87
N GLY A 184 25.38 6.62 13.13
CA GLY A 184 25.06 5.39 12.41
C GLY A 184 23.94 4.60 13.04
N VAL A 185 23.65 3.44 12.44
CA VAL A 185 22.65 2.49 12.93
C VAL A 185 23.17 1.05 12.88
N GLU A 186 22.76 0.26 13.87
CA GLU A 186 22.96 -1.19 13.86
C GLU A 186 21.83 -1.86 13.08
N LEU A 187 22.19 -2.78 12.20
CA LEU A 187 21.25 -3.53 11.37
C LEU A 187 21.33 -5.02 11.70
N THR A 188 20.18 -5.68 11.75
CA THR A 188 20.07 -7.13 11.77
C THR A 188 19.30 -7.60 10.54
N ASN A 189 19.94 -8.45 9.72
CA ASN A 189 19.28 -9.12 8.61
C ASN A 189 18.21 -10.07 9.17
N THR A 190 16.95 -9.88 8.79
CA THR A 190 15.81 -10.64 9.36
C THR A 190 15.64 -12.03 8.75
N LEU A 191 16.37 -12.34 7.68
CA LEU A 191 16.42 -13.68 7.07
C LEU A 191 17.57 -14.52 7.64
N THR A 192 18.76 -13.94 7.81
CA THR A 192 19.98 -14.67 8.20
C THR A 192 20.40 -14.48 9.65
N GLY A 193 19.90 -13.42 10.31
CA GLY A 193 20.36 -13.00 11.63
C GLY A 193 21.71 -12.28 11.64
N GLU A 194 22.36 -12.09 10.49
CA GLU A 194 23.64 -11.37 10.38
C GLU A 194 23.48 -9.93 10.87
N LYS A 195 24.40 -9.51 11.74
CA LYS A 195 24.50 -8.12 12.22
C LYS A 195 25.46 -7.34 11.34
N SER A 196 25.10 -6.09 11.04
CA SER A 196 25.92 -5.16 10.27
C SER A 196 25.72 -3.72 10.77
N HIS A 197 26.47 -2.78 10.21
CA HIS A 197 26.46 -1.37 10.60
C HIS A 197 26.40 -0.46 9.37
N LEU A 198 25.60 0.60 9.47
CA LEU A 198 25.49 1.68 8.47
C LEU A 198 25.88 3.01 9.13
N GLU A 199 26.98 3.60 8.70
CA GLU A 199 27.39 4.96 9.10
C GLU A 199 26.49 5.99 8.40
N CYS A 200 25.93 6.93 9.18
CA CYS A 200 25.11 8.02 8.63
C CYS A 200 25.17 9.29 9.50
N GLN A 201 24.95 10.45 8.88
CA GLN A 201 24.95 11.74 9.57
C GLN A 201 23.54 12.13 10.05
N VAL A 202 22.51 11.70 9.31
CA VAL A 202 21.10 11.94 9.65
C VAL A 202 20.32 10.64 9.56
N LEU A 203 19.51 10.37 10.57
CA LEU A 203 18.53 9.28 10.61
C LEU A 203 17.11 9.82 10.48
N VAL A 204 16.40 9.38 9.45
CA VAL A 204 14.97 9.67 9.27
C VAL A 204 14.16 8.46 9.73
N ASN A 205 13.42 8.61 10.82
CA ASN A 205 12.47 7.63 11.32
C ASN A 205 11.11 7.79 10.62
N ALA A 206 10.89 6.99 9.58
CA ALA A 206 9.65 6.89 8.82
C ALA A 206 8.95 5.53 9.05
N ALA A 207 9.13 4.94 10.24
CA ALA A 207 8.72 3.57 10.54
C ALA A 207 7.21 3.39 10.83
N GLY A 208 6.38 4.40 10.56
CA GLY A 208 4.92 4.34 10.70
C GLY A 208 4.49 3.89 12.11
N PRO A 209 3.70 2.81 12.26
CA PRO A 209 3.32 2.29 13.58
C PRO A 209 4.47 1.91 14.52
N TRP A 210 5.67 1.73 13.97
CA TRP A 210 6.89 1.41 14.73
C TRP A 210 7.74 2.64 15.06
N ALA A 211 7.31 3.86 14.69
CA ALA A 211 8.11 5.07 14.90
C ALA A 211 8.50 5.29 16.37
N GLY A 212 7.61 4.99 17.32
CA GLY A 212 7.93 5.02 18.75
C GLY A 212 9.08 4.08 19.12
N LYS A 213 9.04 2.83 18.65
CA LYS A 213 10.08 1.83 18.91
C LYS A 213 11.43 2.21 18.30
N VAL A 214 11.43 2.85 17.14
CA VAL A 214 12.68 3.33 16.50
C VAL A 214 13.24 4.53 17.25
N ALA A 215 12.40 5.44 17.76
CA ALA A 215 12.82 6.55 18.59
C ALA A 215 13.44 6.08 19.93
N GLU A 216 12.86 5.05 20.54
CA GLU A 216 13.38 4.45 21.79
C GLU A 216 14.82 3.94 21.65
N LEU A 217 15.22 3.45 20.47
CA LEU A 217 16.60 3.01 20.20
C LEU A 217 17.63 4.15 20.30
N ALA A 218 17.18 5.40 20.20
CA ALA A 218 18.00 6.60 20.37
C ALA A 218 17.76 7.28 21.74
N GLY A 219 17.03 6.65 22.66
CA GLY A 219 16.68 7.23 23.96
C GLY A 219 15.58 8.31 23.88
N LEU A 220 14.87 8.42 22.76
CA LEU A 220 13.81 9.40 22.53
C LEU A 220 12.42 8.80 22.72
N LYS A 221 11.42 9.66 22.96
CA LYS A 221 10.02 9.25 23.10
C LYS A 221 9.15 9.84 22.00
N VAL A 222 8.57 8.98 21.17
CA VAL A 222 7.58 9.37 20.15
C VAL A 222 6.28 8.60 20.38
N SER A 223 5.24 9.33 20.81
CA SER A 223 3.93 8.74 21.16
C SER A 223 3.09 8.47 19.91
N VAL A 224 2.97 7.19 19.56
CA VAL A 224 2.14 6.72 18.44
C VAL A 224 0.95 5.93 18.98
N LEU A 225 -0.26 6.37 18.63
CA LEU A 225 -1.48 5.59 18.81
C LEU A 225 -1.71 4.67 17.62
N HIS A 226 -2.25 3.50 17.91
CA HIS A 226 -2.45 2.44 16.94
C HIS A 226 -3.94 2.21 16.74
N ASP A 227 -4.48 2.66 15.61
CA ASP A 227 -5.87 2.42 15.25
C ASP A 227 -5.95 1.37 14.14
N LYS A 228 -6.43 0.17 14.48
CA LYS A 228 -6.64 -0.93 13.55
C LYS A 228 -7.87 -0.67 12.70
N GLY A 229 -7.76 -0.92 11.40
CA GLY A 229 -8.88 -0.94 10.47
C GLY A 229 -8.90 -2.17 9.60
N THR A 230 -10.01 -2.89 9.63
CA THR A 230 -10.30 -4.07 8.83
C THR A 230 -11.03 -3.70 7.54
N LEU A 231 -10.68 -4.42 6.47
CA LEU A 231 -11.23 -4.29 5.13
C LEU A 231 -11.59 -5.66 4.57
N ALA A 232 -12.62 -5.70 3.74
CA ALA A 232 -13.15 -6.90 3.10
C ALA A 232 -13.01 -6.80 1.58
N VAL A 233 -12.62 -7.90 0.93
CA VAL A 233 -12.37 -7.94 -0.53
C VAL A 233 -13.33 -8.89 -1.21
N PHE A 234 -14.07 -8.41 -2.20
CA PHE A 234 -14.98 -9.19 -3.01
C PHE A 234 -14.29 -9.76 -4.25
N ASN A 235 -14.79 -10.88 -4.79
CA ASN A 235 -14.19 -11.56 -5.94
C ASN A 235 -14.37 -10.84 -7.28
N HIS A 236 -15.24 -9.84 -7.36
CA HIS A 236 -15.54 -9.11 -8.60
C HIS A 236 -15.73 -7.61 -8.30
N ARG A 237 -15.49 -6.80 -9.33
CA ARG A 237 -15.65 -5.36 -9.32
C ARG A 237 -17.08 -4.97 -9.71
N PHE A 238 -17.96 -4.86 -8.73
CA PHE A 238 -19.35 -4.41 -8.92
C PHE A 238 -19.53 -2.88 -8.85
N VAL A 239 -18.47 -2.15 -8.53
CA VAL A 239 -18.42 -0.67 -8.62
C VAL A 239 -17.27 -0.27 -9.54
N ASN A 240 -17.46 0.73 -10.38
CA ASN A 240 -16.41 1.23 -11.28
C ASN A 240 -15.86 2.59 -10.89
N GLN A 241 -16.55 3.29 -9.98
CA GLN A 241 -16.15 4.53 -9.31
C GLN A 241 -16.03 4.24 -7.82
N VAL A 242 -15.24 5.03 -7.09
CA VAL A 242 -15.26 4.99 -5.62
C VAL A 242 -16.66 5.39 -5.16
N ILE A 243 -17.27 4.66 -4.23
CA ILE A 243 -18.56 5.01 -3.64
C ILE A 243 -18.38 5.19 -2.14
N ASN A 244 -18.64 6.40 -1.67
CA ASN A 244 -18.66 6.81 -0.28
C ASN A 244 -20.11 7.09 0.14
N ARG A 245 -20.47 6.82 1.39
CA ARG A 245 -21.70 7.35 1.98
C ARG A 245 -21.49 8.80 2.42
N LEU A 246 -22.43 9.68 2.05
CA LEU A 246 -22.38 11.10 2.40
C LEU A 246 -23.02 11.34 3.77
N ARG A 247 -22.19 11.28 4.80
CA ARG A 247 -22.56 11.52 6.21
C ARG A 247 -21.32 11.91 7.01
N PRO A 248 -21.44 12.35 8.27
CA PRO A 248 -20.29 12.45 9.16
C PRO A 248 -19.47 11.15 9.17
N PRO A 249 -18.11 11.20 9.17
CA PRO A 249 -17.27 10.03 8.93
C PRO A 249 -17.64 8.80 9.81
N GLY A 250 -17.97 7.68 9.16
CA GLY A 250 -18.39 6.42 9.78
C GLY A 250 -17.50 5.22 9.43
N ASP A 251 -17.85 4.04 9.95
CA ASP A 251 -17.23 2.75 9.56
C ASP A 251 -17.93 2.17 8.32
N GLY A 252 -17.22 1.30 7.59
CA GLY A 252 -17.81 0.37 6.63
C GLY A 252 -18.63 0.98 5.48
N ASP A 253 -18.31 2.20 5.08
CA ASP A 253 -19.13 2.99 4.15
C ASP A 253 -18.39 3.46 2.88
N ILE A 254 -17.26 2.82 2.55
CA ILE A 254 -16.47 3.11 1.35
C ILE A 254 -16.24 1.83 0.53
N PHE A 255 -16.65 1.87 -0.74
CA PHE A 255 -16.42 0.85 -1.74
C PHE A 255 -15.43 1.37 -2.77
N VAL A 256 -14.27 0.72 -2.87
CA VAL A 256 -13.20 1.13 -3.78
C VAL A 256 -13.06 0.09 -4.89
N PRO A 257 -13.19 0.47 -6.17
CA PRO A 257 -12.76 -0.39 -7.27
C PRO A 257 -11.24 -0.57 -7.20
N HIS A 258 -10.76 -1.80 -7.28
CA HIS A 258 -9.32 -2.05 -7.32
C HIS A 258 -9.00 -3.19 -8.27
N ASN A 259 -8.49 -2.86 -9.47
CA ASN A 259 -8.29 -3.84 -10.54
C ASN A 259 -9.61 -4.61 -10.83
N THR A 260 -9.64 -5.92 -10.58
CA THR A 260 -10.80 -6.79 -10.84
C THR A 260 -11.71 -7.00 -9.62
N VAL A 261 -11.43 -6.36 -8.48
CA VAL A 261 -12.16 -6.54 -7.23
C VAL A 261 -12.78 -5.24 -6.73
N THR A 262 -13.78 -5.35 -5.86
CA THR A 262 -14.21 -4.25 -4.98
C THR A 262 -13.67 -4.48 -3.57
N ILE A 263 -13.14 -3.44 -2.94
CA ILE A 263 -12.72 -3.45 -1.53
C ILE A 263 -13.71 -2.60 -0.72
N LEU A 264 -14.27 -3.18 0.33
CA LEU A 264 -15.09 -2.49 1.32
C LEU A 264 -14.26 -2.19 2.56
N GLY A 265 -14.32 -0.95 3.02
CA GLY A 265 -13.70 -0.58 4.29
C GLY A 265 -14.25 0.72 4.85
N THR A 266 -13.90 1.06 6.08
CA THR A 266 -13.03 0.32 7.02
C THR A 266 -13.64 0.37 8.41
N THR A 267 -13.22 -0.54 9.29
CA THR A 267 -13.43 -0.40 10.75
C THR A 267 -12.39 0.54 11.40
N SER A 268 -12.58 0.84 12.68
CA SER A 268 -11.68 1.62 13.55
C SER A 268 -11.71 1.02 14.95
N GLN A 269 -10.55 0.59 15.46
CA GLN A 269 -10.40 0.03 16.79
C GLN A 269 -9.00 0.36 17.32
N GLU A 270 -8.92 1.01 18.48
CA GLU A 270 -7.63 1.19 19.16
C GLU A 270 -7.08 -0.16 19.61
N VAL A 271 -5.78 -0.37 19.36
CA VAL A 271 -5.06 -1.60 19.70
C VAL A 271 -3.73 -1.27 20.35
N ALA A 272 -3.12 -2.24 21.04
CA ALA A 272 -1.87 -2.01 21.76
C ALA A 272 -0.63 -1.89 20.85
N GLY A 273 -0.75 -2.18 19.54
CA GLY A 273 0.38 -2.07 18.63
C GLY A 273 0.17 -2.70 17.26
N PRO A 274 1.19 -2.62 16.38
CA PRO A 274 1.10 -3.12 15.02
C PRO A 274 0.97 -4.65 14.89
N ALA A 275 1.27 -5.42 15.93
CA ALA A 275 1.09 -6.88 15.94
C ALA A 275 -0.39 -7.29 15.84
N PHE A 276 -1.32 -6.39 16.14
CA PHE A 276 -2.76 -6.62 16.06
C PHE A 276 -3.33 -6.40 14.65
N ALA A 277 -2.50 -6.26 13.61
CA ALA A 277 -2.90 -6.06 12.21
C ALA A 277 -3.53 -7.32 11.56
N ARG A 278 -4.50 -7.94 12.24
CA ARG A 278 -5.24 -9.11 11.79
C ARG A 278 -6.76 -8.83 11.82
N PRO A 279 -7.48 -9.17 10.74
CA PRO A 279 -8.93 -9.02 10.67
C PRO A 279 -9.63 -10.06 11.56
N ALA A 280 -10.73 -9.66 12.21
CA ALA A 280 -11.64 -10.56 12.92
C ALA A 280 -12.95 -10.77 12.11
N ALA A 281 -13.62 -11.90 12.32
CA ALA A 281 -14.85 -12.23 11.59
C ALA A 281 -15.99 -11.27 11.93
N GLU A 282 -16.06 -10.84 13.19
CA GLU A 282 -17.04 -9.89 13.71
C GLU A 282 -16.90 -8.52 13.04
N GLU A 283 -15.67 -8.08 12.79
CA GLU A 283 -15.39 -6.85 12.06
C GLU A 283 -15.85 -6.93 10.60
N VAL A 284 -15.67 -8.10 9.97
CA VAL A 284 -16.21 -8.32 8.62
C VAL A 284 -17.73 -8.29 8.63
N GLN A 285 -18.39 -8.87 9.64
CA GLN A 285 -19.84 -8.79 9.77
C GLN A 285 -20.34 -7.36 9.98
N GLN A 286 -19.61 -6.54 10.76
CA GLN A 286 -19.89 -5.12 10.92
C GLN A 286 -19.78 -4.37 9.59
N LEU A 287 -18.69 -4.60 8.83
CA LEU A 287 -18.52 -4.00 7.50
C LEU A 287 -19.68 -4.36 6.58
N LEU A 288 -20.07 -5.64 6.53
CA LEU A 288 -21.17 -6.11 5.69
C LEU A 288 -22.51 -5.50 6.10
N ALA A 289 -22.78 -5.37 7.40
CA ALA A 289 -24.01 -4.75 7.90
C ALA A 289 -24.12 -3.28 7.46
N THR A 290 -23.06 -2.48 7.62
CA THR A 290 -23.07 -1.08 7.18
C THR A 290 -23.06 -0.96 5.66
N GLY A 291 -22.31 -1.83 4.97
CA GLY A 291 -22.24 -1.84 3.52
C GLY A 291 -23.59 -2.16 2.85
N GLU A 292 -24.45 -2.98 3.48
CA GLU A 292 -25.78 -3.30 2.97
C GLU A 292 -26.76 -2.13 2.94
N GLU A 293 -26.52 -1.06 3.71
CA GLU A 293 -27.32 0.16 3.60
C GLU A 293 -27.10 0.84 2.24
N VAL A 294 -25.91 0.71 1.66
CA VAL A 294 -25.52 1.28 0.35
C VAL A 294 -25.74 0.27 -0.78
N PHE A 295 -25.42 -1.00 -0.56
CA PHE A 295 -25.58 -2.10 -1.52
C PHE A 295 -26.34 -3.27 -0.90
N PRO A 296 -27.68 -3.29 -0.96
CA PRO A 296 -28.48 -4.38 -0.40
C PRO A 296 -28.12 -5.74 -0.99
N GLY A 297 -28.13 -6.78 -0.15
CA GLY A 297 -27.78 -8.14 -0.57
C GLY A 297 -26.27 -8.39 -0.74
N LEU A 298 -25.43 -7.52 -0.17
CA LEU A 298 -23.97 -7.59 -0.25
C LEU A 298 -23.41 -8.97 0.12
N ARG A 299 -24.04 -9.68 1.07
CA ARG A 299 -23.65 -11.03 1.50
C ARG A 299 -23.76 -12.11 0.43
N ARG A 300 -24.47 -11.87 -0.68
CA ARG A 300 -24.55 -12.80 -1.82
C ARG A 300 -23.27 -12.82 -2.65
N TYR A 301 -22.50 -11.74 -2.59
CA TYR A 301 -21.22 -11.64 -3.26
C TYR A 301 -20.15 -12.42 -2.50
N ARG A 302 -19.30 -13.15 -3.22
CA ARG A 302 -18.22 -13.91 -2.60
C ARG A 302 -17.11 -12.97 -2.12
N LEU A 303 -16.84 -13.02 -0.83
CA LEU A 303 -15.61 -12.47 -0.25
C LEU A 303 -14.45 -13.44 -0.48
N ILE A 304 -13.30 -12.93 -0.94
CA ILE A 304 -12.10 -13.75 -1.18
C ILE A 304 -11.12 -13.67 -0.02
N ARG A 305 -11.10 -12.54 0.71
CA ARG A 305 -10.30 -12.33 1.91
C ARG A 305 -10.75 -11.07 2.66
N ALA A 306 -10.30 -10.95 3.90
CA ALA A 306 -10.20 -9.71 4.65
C ALA A 306 -8.72 -9.39 4.97
N PHE A 307 -8.43 -8.15 5.34
CA PHE A 307 -7.13 -7.75 5.90
C PHE A 307 -7.29 -6.55 6.81
N ALA A 308 -6.34 -6.36 7.73
CA ALA A 308 -6.35 -5.24 8.66
C ALA A 308 -5.02 -4.50 8.68
N GLY A 309 -5.04 -3.17 8.62
CA GLY A 309 -3.87 -2.31 8.81
C GLY A 309 -3.96 -1.55 10.12
N VAL A 310 -2.81 -1.10 10.65
CA VAL A 310 -2.76 -0.26 11.86
C VAL A 310 -2.30 1.13 11.47
N ARG A 311 -3.14 2.14 11.72
CA ARG A 311 -2.88 3.54 11.44
C ARG A 311 -2.00 4.12 12.55
N PRO A 312 -0.87 4.76 12.22
CA PRO A 312 -0.04 5.44 13.21
C PRO A 312 -0.55 6.87 13.44
N LEU A 313 -1.37 7.08 14.46
CA LEU A 313 -1.86 8.43 14.79
C LEU A 313 -0.92 9.07 15.83
N TYR A 314 -0.49 10.31 15.60
CA TYR A 314 0.36 11.00 16.57
C TYR A 314 -0.48 11.60 17.70
N ARG A 315 -0.03 11.45 18.96
CA ARG A 315 -0.64 12.12 20.11
C ARG A 315 0.35 13.14 20.68
N SER A 316 -0.02 14.42 20.58
CA SER A 316 0.59 15.49 21.39
C SER A 316 -0.15 15.55 22.73
N GLY A 317 0.56 15.40 23.85
CA GLY A 317 -0.02 15.52 25.19
C GLY A 317 -1.07 14.45 25.57
N THR A 318 -2.11 14.84 26.31
CA THR A 318 -3.14 13.97 26.95
C THR A 318 -4.44 13.81 26.14
N ALA A 319 -4.46 14.17 24.85
CA ALA A 319 -5.68 14.15 24.04
C ALA A 319 -6.34 12.75 23.93
N GLN A 320 -7.67 12.71 24.03
CA GLN A 320 -8.50 11.50 23.97
C GLN A 320 -8.27 10.69 22.67
N ALA A 321 -8.30 9.36 22.81
CA ALA A 321 -8.14 8.43 21.71
C ALA A 321 -9.43 8.27 20.88
N GLY A 322 -9.30 8.08 19.57
CA GLY A 322 -10.41 7.81 18.66
C GLY A 322 -10.21 8.41 17.26
N ARG A 323 -11.27 8.37 16.45
CA ARG A 323 -11.32 8.98 15.10
C ARG A 323 -11.15 10.49 15.07
N GLU A 324 -11.23 11.12 16.24
CA GLU A 324 -11.14 12.56 16.45
C GLU A 324 -9.69 13.06 16.55
N VAL A 325 -8.71 12.17 16.63
CA VAL A 325 -7.29 12.55 16.53
C VAL A 325 -7.00 13.01 15.09
N SER A 326 -6.42 14.20 14.94
CA SER A 326 -6.06 14.79 13.65
C SER A 326 -5.34 13.77 12.76
N ARG A 327 -5.78 13.66 11.51
CA ARG A 327 -5.14 12.79 10.51
C ARG A 327 -3.97 13.47 9.81
N ASN A 328 -3.52 14.61 10.31
CA ASN A 328 -2.35 15.29 9.77
C ASN A 328 -1.09 14.56 10.19
N PHE A 329 -0.03 14.77 9.43
CA PHE A 329 1.28 14.25 9.79
C PHE A 329 1.98 15.23 10.72
N VAL A 330 2.92 14.73 11.49
CA VAL A 330 3.77 15.53 12.37
C VAL A 330 5.22 15.20 12.08
N LEU A 331 5.97 16.24 11.74
CA LEU A 331 7.41 16.20 11.54
C LEU A 331 8.08 16.67 12.83
N LEU A 332 8.94 15.85 13.40
CA LEU A 332 9.64 16.09 14.65
C LEU A 332 11.13 16.25 14.37
N ASP A 333 11.69 17.40 14.76
CA ASP A 333 13.11 17.67 14.76
C ASP A 333 13.69 17.41 16.16
N HIS A 334 14.41 16.31 16.32
CA HIS A 334 14.87 15.88 17.64
C HIS A 334 16.05 16.69 18.19
N ARG A 335 16.50 17.74 17.48
CA ARG A 335 17.32 18.78 18.09
C ARG A 335 16.62 19.43 19.28
N GLU A 336 15.29 19.56 19.20
CA GLU A 336 14.44 20.05 20.30
C GLU A 336 14.47 19.11 21.53
N ASP A 337 14.76 17.83 21.31
CA ASP A 337 14.94 16.81 22.35
C ASP A 337 16.42 16.62 22.74
N GLY A 338 17.34 17.43 22.21
CA GLY A 338 18.78 17.37 22.51
C GLY A 338 19.58 16.37 21.66
N LEU A 339 19.00 15.76 20.62
CA LEU A 339 19.71 14.85 19.71
C LEU A 339 19.83 15.44 18.30
N ASN A 340 21.06 15.74 17.89
CA ASN A 340 21.33 16.19 16.52
C ASN A 340 21.33 15.02 15.53
N GLY A 341 20.81 15.27 14.32
CA GLY A 341 20.84 14.28 13.23
C GLY A 341 19.77 13.21 13.31
N MET A 342 18.65 13.45 14.01
CA MET A 342 17.48 12.56 13.97
C MET A 342 16.21 13.34 13.68
N VAL A 343 15.39 12.83 12.76
CA VAL A 343 14.09 13.40 12.37
C VAL A 343 13.06 12.27 12.38
N SER A 344 11.88 12.49 12.97
CA SER A 344 10.77 11.53 12.91
C SER A 344 9.57 12.09 12.17
N ILE A 345 8.92 11.26 11.36
CA ILE A 345 7.69 11.60 10.65
C ILE A 345 6.59 10.58 11.00
N VAL A 346 5.53 11.05 11.64
CA VAL A 346 4.42 10.22 12.16
C VAL A 346 3.10 10.74 11.62
N GLY A 347 2.10 9.87 11.51
CA GLY A 347 0.78 10.27 11.01
C GLY A 347 0.71 10.28 9.48
N GLY A 348 -0.18 11.13 8.99
CA GLY A 348 -0.40 11.32 7.57
C GLY A 348 -1.22 10.23 6.89
N LYS A 349 -1.27 10.32 5.55
CA LYS A 349 -2.13 9.54 4.68
C LYS A 349 -1.34 9.12 3.45
N LEU A 350 -1.74 8.04 2.79
CA LEU A 350 -1.12 7.66 1.53
C LEU A 350 -1.30 8.77 0.49
N THR A 351 -2.45 9.44 0.41
CA THR A 351 -2.66 10.56 -0.53
C THR A 351 -1.62 11.67 -0.38
N THR A 352 -1.18 11.99 0.85
CA THR A 352 -0.27 13.11 1.11
C THR A 352 1.19 12.68 1.29
N TYR A 353 1.55 11.45 0.91
CA TYR A 353 2.89 10.91 1.19
C TYR A 353 4.02 11.73 0.54
N ARG A 354 3.77 12.33 -0.64
CA ARG A 354 4.77 13.12 -1.37
C ARG A 354 4.98 14.47 -0.70
N LEU A 355 3.92 15.16 -0.29
CA LEU A 355 4.01 16.35 0.55
C LEU A 355 4.75 16.07 1.87
N MET A 356 4.44 14.96 2.54
CA MET A 356 5.17 14.55 3.75
C MET A 356 6.66 14.37 3.47
N ALA A 357 6.99 13.70 2.37
CA ALA A 357 8.36 13.48 1.95
C ALA A 357 9.09 14.79 1.66
N GLU A 358 8.44 15.72 0.97
CA GLU A 358 8.96 17.07 0.67
C GLU A 358 9.32 17.82 1.95
N LYS A 359 8.40 17.88 2.92
CA LYS A 359 8.66 18.56 4.20
C LYS A 359 9.77 17.90 5.00
N THR A 360 9.81 16.56 5.03
CA THR A 360 10.90 15.84 5.71
C THR A 360 12.24 16.06 5.00
N ALA A 361 12.29 16.02 3.67
CA ALA A 361 13.50 16.23 2.90
C ALA A 361 13.99 17.68 3.01
N ASP A 362 13.10 18.68 3.03
CA ASP A 362 13.44 20.08 3.28
C ASP A 362 14.20 20.25 4.60
N LEU A 363 13.68 19.65 5.68
CA LEU A 363 14.33 19.68 6.99
C LEU A 363 15.70 18.99 6.96
N VAL A 364 15.77 17.78 6.40
CA VAL A 364 17.03 17.02 6.29
C VAL A 364 18.07 17.77 5.45
N CYS A 365 17.67 18.35 4.31
CA CYS A 365 18.54 19.15 3.47
C CYS A 365 19.04 20.40 4.21
N SER A 366 18.22 21.03 5.06
CA SER A 366 18.66 22.15 5.90
C SER A 366 19.76 21.74 6.89
N LEU A 367 19.63 20.54 7.50
CA LEU A 367 20.63 19.99 8.42
C LEU A 367 21.96 19.67 7.73
N LEU A 368 21.91 19.32 6.45
CA LEU A 368 23.08 19.00 5.62
C LEU A 368 23.61 20.21 4.82
N CYS A 369 22.99 21.38 4.97
CA CYS A 369 23.28 22.59 4.19
C CYS A 369 23.19 22.37 2.66
N ILE A 370 22.20 21.60 2.21
CA ILE A 370 21.92 21.33 0.79
C ILE A 370 20.73 22.20 0.35
N ASN A 371 20.92 23.01 -0.70
CA ASN A 371 19.92 23.98 -1.17
C ASN A 371 19.16 23.54 -2.44
N SER A 372 19.23 22.25 -2.81
CA SER A 372 18.51 21.70 -3.97
C SER A 372 16.98 21.73 -3.73
N PRO A 373 16.17 22.34 -4.63
CA PRO A 373 14.72 22.40 -4.47
C PRO A 373 14.05 21.05 -4.72
N CYS A 374 12.85 20.86 -4.14
CA CYS A 374 12.00 19.72 -4.46
C CYS A 374 11.51 19.78 -5.90
N ARG A 375 11.56 18.65 -6.62
CA ARG A 375 11.00 18.49 -7.99
C ARG A 375 10.01 17.33 -8.08
N THR A 376 9.63 16.76 -6.94
CA THR A 376 8.90 15.47 -6.90
C THR A 376 7.46 15.57 -7.40
N ALA A 377 6.87 16.77 -7.42
CA ALA A 377 5.52 17.04 -7.91
C ALA A 377 5.47 17.24 -9.44
N GLN A 378 6.61 17.48 -10.08
CA GLN A 378 6.71 17.75 -11.52
C GLN A 378 7.24 16.55 -12.31
N GLU A 379 8.05 15.70 -11.67
CA GLU A 379 8.68 14.57 -12.35
C GLU A 379 7.91 13.26 -12.12
N PRO A 380 7.60 12.50 -13.19
CA PRO A 380 6.87 11.25 -13.06
C PRO A 380 7.70 10.15 -12.39
N LEU A 381 7.04 9.27 -11.63
CA LEU A 381 7.67 8.13 -10.96
C LEU A 381 8.21 7.10 -11.96
N THR A 382 7.57 6.98 -13.11
CA THR A 382 7.91 6.04 -14.19
C THR A 382 7.90 6.76 -15.52
N GLU A 383 8.84 6.42 -16.39
CA GLU A 383 8.77 6.85 -17.78
C GLU A 383 7.56 6.24 -18.50
N PRO A 384 6.94 6.96 -19.45
CA PRO A 384 5.87 6.41 -20.27
C PRO A 384 6.33 5.17 -21.03
N ILE A 385 5.45 4.17 -21.14
CA ILE A 385 5.72 2.97 -21.94
C ILE A 385 5.67 3.33 -23.43
N PRO A 386 6.70 3.02 -24.24
CA PRO A 386 6.65 3.24 -25.67
C PRO A 386 5.47 2.50 -26.32
N PRO A 387 4.70 3.13 -27.23
CA PRO A 387 3.60 2.45 -27.92
C PRO A 387 4.04 1.19 -28.68
N ALA A 388 5.27 1.17 -29.19
CA ALA A 388 5.86 0.00 -29.85
C ALA A 388 6.00 -1.20 -28.90
N ASP A 389 6.44 -0.96 -27.66
CA ASP A 389 6.57 -1.99 -26.63
C ASP A 389 5.22 -2.53 -26.20
N LEU A 390 4.23 -1.66 -26.02
CA LEU A 390 2.87 -2.09 -25.72
C LEU A 390 2.27 -2.94 -26.86
N ASN A 391 2.46 -2.52 -28.11
CA ASN A 391 2.02 -3.30 -29.27
C ASN A 391 2.73 -4.65 -29.41
N ARG A 392 4.03 -4.70 -29.08
CA ARG A 392 4.78 -5.97 -29.00
C ARG A 392 4.21 -6.86 -27.89
N GLY A 393 3.94 -6.29 -26.71
CA GLY A 393 3.31 -7.02 -25.61
C GLY A 393 1.95 -7.59 -25.98
N ARG A 394 1.12 -6.84 -26.70
CA ARG A 394 -0.19 -7.32 -27.17
C ARG A 394 -0.08 -8.56 -28.06
N ARG A 395 0.98 -8.65 -28.89
CA ARG A 395 1.25 -9.82 -29.73
C ARG A 395 1.75 -11.02 -28.93
N LEU A 396 2.56 -10.78 -27.89
CA LEU A 396 3.17 -11.85 -27.09
C LEU A 396 2.21 -12.41 -26.02
N PHE A 397 1.49 -11.54 -25.30
CA PHE A 397 0.71 -11.93 -24.13
C PHE A 397 -0.81 -11.81 -24.34
N GLY A 398 -1.26 -11.21 -25.45
CA GLY A 398 -2.64 -10.73 -25.60
C GLY A 398 -2.87 -9.37 -24.94
N PHE A 399 -3.98 -8.71 -25.29
CA PHE A 399 -4.21 -7.31 -24.92
C PHE A 399 -4.28 -7.06 -23.39
N PRO A 400 -5.12 -7.78 -22.60
CA PRO A 400 -5.26 -7.46 -21.17
C PRO A 400 -4.00 -7.78 -20.35
N ALA A 401 -3.29 -8.85 -20.69
CA ALA A 401 -2.06 -9.24 -20.00
C ALA A 401 -0.91 -8.25 -20.29
N ALA A 402 -0.79 -7.78 -21.54
CA ALA A 402 0.22 -6.80 -21.92
C ALA A 402 0.07 -5.47 -21.16
N VAL A 403 -1.16 -4.97 -21.02
CA VAL A 403 -1.44 -3.73 -20.27
C VAL A 403 -1.06 -3.91 -18.80
N LYS A 404 -1.50 -5.00 -18.16
CA LYS A 404 -1.17 -5.27 -16.75
C LYS A 404 0.33 -5.43 -16.51
N ALA A 405 1.04 -6.14 -17.40
CA ALA A 405 2.48 -6.29 -17.31
C ALA A 405 3.18 -4.94 -17.48
N ALA A 406 2.77 -4.11 -18.44
CA ALA A 406 3.31 -2.77 -18.64
C ALA A 406 3.12 -1.88 -17.40
N GLU A 407 1.94 -1.89 -16.79
CA GLU A 407 1.68 -1.11 -15.57
C GLU A 407 2.49 -1.59 -14.35
N ARG A 408 2.65 -2.91 -14.18
CA ARG A 408 3.46 -3.48 -13.07
C ARG A 408 4.93 -3.14 -13.21
N TRP A 409 5.46 -3.28 -14.43
CA TRP A 409 6.89 -3.28 -14.69
C TRP A 409 7.42 -1.95 -15.21
N GLY A 410 6.59 -1.01 -15.65
CA GLY A 410 7.08 0.30 -16.07
C GLY A 410 8.22 0.18 -17.09
N SER A 411 9.32 0.89 -16.84
CA SER A 411 10.53 0.83 -17.67
C SER A 411 11.19 -0.56 -17.79
N GLU A 412 10.92 -1.48 -16.86
CA GLU A 412 11.42 -2.87 -16.87
C GLU A 412 10.55 -3.78 -17.76
N PHE A 413 9.41 -3.29 -18.27
CA PHE A 413 8.53 -4.07 -19.15
C PHE A 413 9.25 -4.54 -20.43
N LYS A 414 10.20 -3.75 -20.94
CA LYS A 414 11.04 -4.12 -22.09
C LYS A 414 11.82 -5.42 -21.85
N ASP A 415 12.27 -5.65 -20.62
CA ASP A 415 13.04 -6.85 -20.26
C ASP A 415 12.12 -8.08 -20.27
N ILE A 416 10.86 -7.91 -19.83
CA ILE A 416 9.81 -8.94 -19.91
C ILE A 416 9.52 -9.29 -21.38
N LEU A 417 9.38 -8.28 -22.24
CA LEU A 417 9.16 -8.45 -23.68
C LEU A 417 10.32 -9.15 -24.38
N GLN A 418 11.56 -8.82 -23.98
CA GLN A 418 12.75 -9.46 -24.53
C GLN A 418 12.77 -10.95 -24.18
N LYS A 419 12.55 -11.30 -22.90
CA LYS A 419 12.48 -12.69 -22.45
C LYS A 419 11.40 -13.48 -23.20
N ALA A 420 10.18 -12.95 -23.26
CA ALA A 420 9.06 -13.61 -23.93
C ALA A 420 9.18 -13.67 -25.46
N GLY A 421 9.87 -12.71 -26.08
CA GLY A 421 10.15 -12.75 -27.51
C GLY A 421 11.24 -13.75 -27.90
N ALA A 422 12.17 -14.06 -26.99
CA ALA A 422 13.22 -15.04 -27.20
C ALA A 422 12.74 -16.48 -26.99
N ASP A 423 11.76 -16.68 -26.11
CA ASP A 423 11.18 -17.98 -25.78
C ASP A 423 9.67 -17.85 -25.57
N PRO A 424 8.83 -18.36 -26.50
CA PRO A 424 7.38 -18.27 -26.41
C PRO A 424 6.78 -18.90 -25.15
N SER A 425 7.43 -19.90 -24.53
CA SER A 425 6.93 -20.51 -23.28
C SER A 425 6.90 -19.50 -22.13
N LYS A 426 7.69 -18.43 -22.20
CA LYS A 426 7.71 -17.37 -21.18
C LYS A 426 6.50 -16.45 -21.24
N ALA A 427 5.71 -16.50 -22.32
CA ALA A 427 4.44 -15.81 -22.42
C ALA A 427 3.29 -16.54 -21.72
N GLU A 428 3.47 -17.82 -21.35
CA GLU A 428 2.45 -18.61 -20.67
C GLU A 428 2.05 -17.98 -19.33
N LEU A 429 0.77 -18.04 -19.00
CA LEU A 429 0.25 -17.54 -17.74
C LEU A 429 0.52 -18.52 -16.59
N ILE A 430 1.20 -18.04 -15.56
CA ILE A 430 1.36 -18.76 -14.29
C ILE A 430 0.20 -18.45 -13.33
N CYS A 431 -0.34 -17.23 -13.39
CA CYS A 431 -1.53 -16.84 -12.64
C CYS A 431 -2.59 -16.26 -13.57
N GLU A 432 -3.65 -17.02 -13.82
CA GLU A 432 -4.75 -16.65 -14.70
C GLU A 432 -5.62 -15.55 -14.09
N CYS A 433 -5.86 -15.60 -12.77
CA CYS A 433 -6.71 -14.61 -12.10
C CYS A 433 -6.18 -13.18 -12.24
N GLU A 434 -4.85 -13.02 -12.27
CA GLU A 434 -4.20 -11.72 -12.34
C GLU A 434 -3.55 -11.49 -13.70
N LEU A 435 -3.50 -12.49 -14.60
CA LEU A 435 -2.78 -12.45 -15.87
C LEU A 435 -1.29 -12.16 -15.65
N VAL A 436 -0.62 -13.04 -14.90
CA VAL A 436 0.83 -12.98 -14.65
C VAL A 436 1.51 -14.05 -15.48
N SER A 437 2.38 -13.63 -16.39
CA SER A 437 3.15 -14.54 -17.25
C SER A 437 4.37 -15.14 -16.55
N ARG A 438 4.91 -16.24 -17.09
CA ARG A 438 6.16 -16.84 -16.63
C ARG A 438 7.31 -15.83 -16.68
N ALA A 439 7.42 -15.04 -17.75
CA ALA A 439 8.45 -14.00 -17.87
C ALA A 439 8.44 -12.99 -16.70
N GLU A 440 7.26 -12.61 -16.21
CA GLU A 440 7.13 -11.73 -15.05
C GLU A 440 7.58 -12.42 -13.75
N ILE A 441 7.25 -13.70 -13.58
CA ILE A 441 7.71 -14.48 -12.43
C ILE A 441 9.23 -14.64 -12.43
N GLU A 442 9.82 -14.98 -13.58
CA GLU A 442 11.28 -15.11 -13.73
C GLU A 442 11.98 -13.78 -13.45
N HIS A 443 11.45 -12.67 -13.97
CA HIS A 443 12.00 -11.36 -13.70
C HIS A 443 11.87 -11.01 -12.21
N ALA A 444 10.71 -11.24 -11.59
CA ALA A 444 10.54 -11.00 -10.16
C ALA A 444 11.49 -11.84 -9.32
N ALA A 445 11.63 -13.13 -9.63
CA ALA A 445 12.55 -14.04 -8.94
C ALA A 445 14.00 -13.55 -9.06
N GLY A 446 14.43 -13.11 -10.23
CA GLY A 446 15.79 -12.62 -10.46
C GLY A 446 16.14 -11.27 -9.81
N CYS A 447 15.18 -10.55 -9.21
CA CYS A 447 15.50 -9.30 -8.51
C CYS A 447 16.32 -9.58 -7.23
N ALA A 448 17.38 -8.79 -6.99
CA ALA A 448 18.24 -8.92 -5.81
C ALA A 448 17.51 -8.70 -4.47
N ASP A 449 16.33 -8.08 -4.51
CA ASP A 449 15.44 -7.85 -3.36
C ASP A 449 14.24 -8.82 -3.35
N THR A 450 14.36 -10.01 -3.94
CA THR A 450 13.36 -11.09 -3.85
C THR A 450 13.91 -12.26 -3.06
N PHE A 451 13.23 -12.62 -1.98
CA PHE A 451 13.66 -13.71 -1.09
C PHE A 451 12.56 -14.74 -0.86
N THR A 452 11.29 -14.37 -1.02
CA THR A 452 10.12 -15.22 -0.75
C THR A 452 9.09 -15.14 -1.88
N LEU A 453 8.19 -16.11 -1.94
CA LEU A 453 7.01 -16.06 -2.82
C LEU A 453 6.09 -14.86 -2.52
N CYS A 454 6.09 -14.37 -1.28
CA CYS A 454 5.34 -13.17 -0.92
C CYS A 454 5.88 -11.91 -1.61
N ASP A 455 7.18 -11.85 -1.89
CA ASP A 455 7.82 -10.71 -2.56
C ASP A 455 7.46 -10.73 -4.04
N ILE A 456 7.55 -11.91 -4.68
CA ILE A 456 7.05 -12.11 -6.04
C ILE A 456 5.57 -11.71 -6.13
N ARG A 457 4.74 -12.11 -5.16
CA ARG A 457 3.34 -11.66 -5.08
C ARG A 457 3.22 -10.15 -5.01
N ARG A 458 3.96 -9.44 -4.15
CA ARG A 458 3.86 -7.97 -4.05
C ARG A 458 4.34 -7.27 -5.33
N LYS A 459 5.29 -7.87 -6.07
CA LYS A 459 5.81 -7.36 -7.34
C LYS A 459 4.88 -7.61 -8.54
N THR A 460 4.19 -8.75 -8.56
CA THR A 460 3.44 -9.24 -9.74
C THR A 460 1.92 -9.31 -9.54
N ARG A 461 1.46 -9.28 -8.29
CA ARG A 461 0.10 -9.64 -7.87
C ARG A 461 -0.26 -11.13 -8.01
N MET A 462 0.67 -12.03 -8.34
CA MET A 462 0.35 -13.47 -8.36
C MET A 462 -0.29 -13.90 -7.02
N GLY A 463 -1.34 -14.71 -7.07
CA GLY A 463 -2.07 -15.15 -5.89
C GLY A 463 -2.87 -14.07 -5.13
N MET A 464 -3.03 -12.87 -5.69
CA MET A 464 -3.96 -11.85 -5.15
C MET A 464 -5.38 -11.96 -5.73
N GLY A 465 -5.56 -12.65 -6.86
CA GLY A 465 -6.85 -12.82 -7.53
C GLY A 465 -7.79 -13.81 -6.84
N THR A 466 -8.89 -14.18 -7.50
CA THR A 466 -10.02 -14.92 -6.88
C THR A 466 -9.63 -16.23 -6.19
N CYS A 467 -8.69 -16.99 -6.76
CA CYS A 467 -8.22 -18.26 -6.18
C CYS A 467 -7.27 -18.08 -4.97
N GLN A 468 -6.87 -16.85 -4.66
CA GLN A 468 -5.98 -16.50 -3.55
C GLN A 468 -4.64 -17.28 -3.56
N GLY A 469 -4.16 -17.68 -4.73
CA GLY A 469 -2.90 -18.41 -4.89
C GLY A 469 -3.06 -19.93 -4.93
N ALA A 470 -4.28 -20.46 -4.81
CA ALA A 470 -4.53 -21.91 -4.81
C ALA A 470 -3.87 -22.60 -6.02
N PHE A 471 -4.02 -22.05 -7.22
CA PHE A 471 -3.50 -22.69 -8.44
C PHE A 471 -2.10 -22.21 -8.86
N CYS A 472 -1.71 -20.97 -8.57
CA CYS A 472 -0.48 -20.40 -9.10
C CYS A 472 0.73 -20.51 -8.16
N ALA A 473 0.54 -20.79 -6.86
CA ALA A 473 1.64 -20.75 -5.89
C ALA A 473 2.70 -21.84 -6.16
N PHE A 474 2.30 -23.11 -6.32
CA PHE A 474 3.27 -24.18 -6.63
C PHE A 474 3.91 -24.01 -8.01
N ARG A 475 3.17 -23.53 -9.02
CA ARG A 475 3.71 -23.23 -10.36
C ARG A 475 4.76 -22.12 -10.29
N THR A 476 4.49 -21.08 -9.51
CA THR A 476 5.44 -20.00 -9.28
C THR A 476 6.66 -20.47 -8.51
N LEU A 477 6.49 -21.35 -7.52
CA LEU A 477 7.61 -21.97 -6.83
C LEU A 477 8.52 -22.75 -7.79
N GLY A 478 7.93 -23.52 -8.71
CA GLY A 478 8.68 -24.23 -9.75
C GLY A 478 9.51 -23.27 -10.61
N VAL A 479 8.89 -22.22 -11.14
CA VAL A 479 9.60 -21.20 -11.94
C VAL A 479 10.68 -20.49 -11.11
N ALA A 480 10.39 -20.11 -9.87
CA ALA A 480 11.35 -19.43 -9.00
C ALA A 480 12.55 -20.32 -8.64
N ALA A 481 12.34 -21.63 -8.47
CA ALA A 481 13.40 -22.59 -8.16
C ALA A 481 14.41 -22.75 -9.32
N GLU A 482 13.98 -22.61 -10.57
CA GLU A 482 14.85 -22.68 -11.75
C GLU A 482 15.79 -21.47 -11.90
N HIS A 483 15.40 -20.30 -11.37
CA HIS A 483 16.11 -19.03 -11.60
C HIS A 483 16.95 -18.55 -10.40
N ASN A 484 17.04 -19.37 -9.35
CA ASN A 484 18.02 -19.28 -8.28
C ASN A 484 18.09 -17.92 -7.53
N THR A 485 17.22 -17.72 -6.53
CA THR A 485 17.34 -16.65 -5.53
C THR A 485 16.65 -17.05 -4.21
N CYS A 486 17.44 -17.45 -3.20
CA CYS A 486 17.07 -17.63 -1.78
C CYS A 486 15.98 -18.66 -1.37
N VAL A 487 15.19 -19.23 -2.30
CA VAL A 487 14.14 -20.22 -1.97
C VAL A 487 14.71 -21.62 -1.61
N LEU A 488 15.99 -21.87 -1.92
CA LEU A 488 16.52 -23.21 -2.16
C LEU A 488 16.87 -24.08 -0.94
N GLU A 489 16.91 -23.55 0.29
CA GLU A 489 17.17 -24.44 1.44
C GLU A 489 15.90 -25.17 1.90
N ASN A 490 14.70 -24.64 1.62
CA ASN A 490 13.44 -25.27 2.02
C ASN A 490 12.22 -24.80 1.18
N ASN A 491 12.12 -25.24 -0.07
CA ASN A 491 11.01 -24.91 -0.99
C ASN A 491 9.61 -25.12 -0.36
N LEU A 492 9.44 -26.20 0.43
CA LEU A 492 8.18 -26.49 1.12
C LEU A 492 7.89 -25.46 2.23
N HIS A 493 8.90 -24.99 2.95
CA HIS A 493 8.72 -23.92 3.94
C HIS A 493 8.20 -22.63 3.29
N TYR A 494 8.80 -22.17 2.19
CA TYR A 494 8.34 -20.96 1.50
C TYR A 494 6.93 -21.09 0.93
N LEU A 495 6.58 -22.27 0.41
CA LEU A 495 5.22 -22.55 -0.02
C LEU A 495 4.23 -22.49 1.15
N ARG A 496 4.57 -23.09 2.29
CA ARG A 496 3.74 -23.05 3.51
C ARG A 496 3.59 -21.62 4.04
N GLU A 497 4.66 -20.84 4.12
CA GLU A 497 4.62 -19.42 4.53
C GLU A 497 3.73 -18.61 3.59
N PHE A 498 3.83 -18.82 2.28
CA PHE A 498 2.96 -18.17 1.31
C PHE A 498 1.48 -18.51 1.58
N LEU A 499 1.14 -19.80 1.65
CA LEU A 499 -0.23 -20.27 1.88
C LEU A 499 -0.78 -19.78 3.22
N GLN A 500 0.03 -19.83 4.29
CA GLN A 500 -0.32 -19.28 5.60
C GLN A 500 -0.66 -17.80 5.53
N SER A 501 0.15 -17.01 4.82
CA SER A 501 -0.11 -15.57 4.65
C SER A 501 -1.42 -15.27 3.92
N ARG A 502 -1.87 -16.19 3.04
CA ARG A 502 -3.19 -16.07 2.38
C ARG A 502 -4.30 -16.48 3.33
N TRP A 503 -4.09 -17.56 4.07
CA TRP A 503 -5.04 -18.09 5.04
C TRP A 503 -5.46 -17.09 6.11
N GLU A 504 -4.51 -16.31 6.64
CA GLU A 504 -4.82 -15.26 7.62
C GLU A 504 -5.90 -14.30 7.12
N GLY A 505 -5.94 -14.02 5.82
CA GLY A 505 -6.98 -13.20 5.21
C GLY A 505 -8.24 -13.98 4.81
N ILE A 506 -8.16 -15.28 4.53
CA ILE A 506 -9.30 -16.10 4.12
C ILE A 506 -10.15 -16.53 5.33
N ARG A 507 -9.50 -16.86 6.45
CA ARG A 507 -10.15 -17.36 7.67
C ARG A 507 -11.33 -16.51 8.16
N PRO A 508 -11.26 -15.17 8.22
CA PRO A 508 -12.37 -14.33 8.68
C PRO A 508 -13.51 -14.21 7.68
N VAL A 509 -13.40 -14.80 6.48
CA VAL A 509 -14.41 -14.81 5.42
C VAL A 509 -14.79 -16.23 4.99
N LEU A 510 -14.51 -17.23 5.84
CA LEU A 510 -14.60 -18.64 5.51
C LEU A 510 -16.05 -19.18 5.59
N TRP A 511 -16.91 -18.70 4.70
CA TRP A 511 -18.28 -19.18 4.54
C TRP A 511 -18.72 -19.19 3.08
N GLY A 512 -19.89 -19.77 2.80
CA GLY A 512 -20.51 -19.77 1.48
C GLY A 512 -19.58 -20.33 0.39
N GLN A 513 -19.46 -19.62 -0.73
CA GLN A 513 -18.61 -20.03 -1.85
C GLN A 513 -17.11 -20.05 -1.49
N GLN A 514 -16.66 -19.18 -0.58
CA GLN A 514 -15.24 -19.11 -0.21
C GLN A 514 -14.79 -20.34 0.59
N LEU A 515 -15.68 -20.92 1.40
CA LEU A 515 -15.42 -22.19 2.08
C LEU A 515 -15.22 -23.34 1.07
N ARG A 516 -16.07 -23.45 0.05
CA ARG A 516 -15.95 -24.48 -1.00
C ARG A 516 -14.62 -24.40 -1.74
N GLU A 517 -14.18 -23.19 -2.05
CA GLU A 517 -12.92 -22.95 -2.74
C GLU A 517 -11.70 -23.21 -1.88
N THR A 518 -11.81 -22.92 -0.58
CA THR A 518 -10.79 -23.30 0.39
C THR A 518 -10.67 -24.81 0.50
N GLN A 519 -11.78 -25.55 0.52
CA GLN A 519 -11.75 -27.01 0.53
C GLN A 519 -11.06 -27.59 -0.70
N LEU A 520 -11.31 -27.03 -1.89
CA LEU A 520 -10.59 -27.41 -3.11
C LEU A 520 -9.08 -27.14 -3.00
N ALA A 521 -8.69 -25.95 -2.53
CA ALA A 521 -7.28 -25.63 -2.30
C ALA A 521 -6.64 -26.61 -1.29
N GLN A 522 -7.36 -26.97 -0.23
CA GLN A 522 -6.90 -27.95 0.75
C GLN A 522 -6.75 -29.35 0.17
N ALA A 523 -7.64 -29.79 -0.71
CA ALA A 523 -7.47 -31.05 -1.42
C ALA A 523 -6.21 -31.03 -2.31
N ILE A 524 -5.99 -29.94 -3.06
CA ILE A 524 -4.79 -29.78 -3.90
C ILE A 524 -3.51 -29.88 -3.06
N TYR A 525 -3.38 -29.09 -1.98
CA TYR A 525 -2.13 -29.04 -1.22
C TYR A 525 -1.97 -30.18 -0.21
N GLY A 526 -3.07 -30.64 0.39
CA GLY A 526 -3.06 -31.76 1.33
C GLY A 526 -2.74 -33.07 0.63
N THR A 527 -3.36 -33.34 -0.53
CA THR A 527 -3.18 -34.61 -1.24
C THR A 527 -1.91 -34.64 -2.08
N ILE A 528 -1.54 -33.56 -2.79
CA ILE A 528 -0.39 -33.58 -3.70
C ILE A 528 0.94 -33.35 -2.97
N PHE A 529 0.97 -32.49 -1.95
CA PHE A 529 2.21 -32.06 -1.31
C PHE A 529 2.38 -32.59 0.13
N ASN A 530 1.50 -33.49 0.57
CA ASN A 530 1.44 -34.02 1.94
C ASN A 530 1.49 -32.91 3.01
N LEU A 531 0.91 -31.75 2.71
CA LEU A 531 0.77 -30.66 3.65
C LEU A 531 -0.48 -30.94 4.50
N GLU A 532 -0.37 -31.88 5.45
CA GLU A 532 -1.46 -32.33 6.35
C GLU A 532 -2.21 -31.16 7.00
N ARG A 533 -1.51 -30.03 7.18
CA ARG A 533 -2.11 -28.74 7.46
C ARG A 533 -1.55 -27.72 6.48
N MET A 534 -2.43 -27.19 5.61
CA MET A 534 -2.12 -26.00 4.82
C MET A 534 -1.69 -24.83 5.72
N CYS A 535 -2.23 -24.77 6.95
CA CYS A 535 -2.11 -23.61 7.82
C CYS A 535 -1.98 -23.99 9.31
N ARG A 536 -1.20 -23.22 10.08
CA ARG A 536 -1.19 -23.25 11.55
C ARG A 536 -2.45 -22.55 12.08
N SER A 537 -3.03 -23.11 13.14
CA SER A 537 -4.27 -22.65 13.82
C SER A 537 -4.19 -21.24 14.37
#